data_AF-A0A815LWK7-F1
#
_entry.id   AF-A0A815LWK7-F1
#
_cell.length_a   1.000
_cell.length_b   1.000
_cell.length_c   1.000
_cell.angle_alpha   90.00
_cell.angle_beta   90.00
_cell.angle_gamma   90.00
#
_symmetry.space_group_name_H-M   'P 1'
#
loop_
_entity.id
_entity.type
_entity.pdbx_description
1 polymer ?
#
loop_
_entity_poly.entity_id
_entity_poly.type
_entity_poly.pdbx_seq_one_letter_code
_entity_poly.pdbx_strand_id
1 'polypeptide(L)'
;MYQSILLLVVILTLYAATIAADSLEGRGLMNVCYDDYGCFTSGPPFGLTLHRPIALLPDPPEVIDTRFLLYTRYKKDKGQAISRHTTLGTWDRTKATKILVHGFLDTINSTWWPEMKNAFLEAEDCNVILTDWSRANYFPYTKATANAQVVGADIALLVNKMIKAHGVNPADFHIVAHSLGAAVAGYAGHRISGLGRITGECTLNANEGNFMGYHASPNKARGRLYLNTQRVDKAPYCINHYQIRLISGSNFVQTKGQILLTLTGSQATQSVLLDSDETFLKRSGIETRYIPLTTDLGTIQRVNVKFERAGHLISSLIYSSKWTFTNVTVIDGDRQTSVTFCPENGEMVLESGNTARFYPC
;
A
#
# COMPACT_ATOMS: atom_id res chain seq x y z
N MET A 1 -38.09 11.20 -43.14
CA MET A 1 -37.39 12.28 -42.40
C MET A 1 -36.44 11.73 -41.33
N TYR A 2 -36.90 10.89 -40.39
CA TYR A 2 -36.04 10.30 -39.35
C TYR A 2 -34.92 9.38 -39.87
N GLN A 3 -35.21 8.48 -40.82
CA GLN A 3 -34.18 7.59 -41.39
C GLN A 3 -33.08 8.35 -42.14
N SER A 4 -33.43 9.43 -42.84
CA SER A 4 -32.48 10.26 -43.58
C SER A 4 -31.54 11.04 -42.65
N ILE A 5 -32.04 11.48 -41.49
CA ILE A 5 -31.24 12.16 -40.46
C ILE A 5 -30.29 11.17 -39.78
N LEU A 6 -30.76 9.96 -39.47
CA LEU A 6 -29.92 8.93 -38.86
C LEU A 6 -28.76 8.52 -39.79
N LEU A 7 -29.04 8.35 -41.08
CA LEU A 7 -28.02 8.04 -42.08
C LEU A 7 -27.00 9.19 -42.20
N LEU A 8 -27.46 10.45 -42.17
CA LEU A 8 -26.57 11.62 -42.20
C LEU A 8 -25.66 11.68 -40.96
N VAL A 9 -26.19 11.38 -39.77
CA VAL A 9 -25.41 11.33 -38.52
C VAL A 9 -24.41 10.18 -38.55
N VAL A 10 -24.77 9.02 -39.07
CA VAL A 10 -23.84 7.88 -39.24
C VAL A 10 -22.74 8.21 -40.26
N ILE A 11 -23.08 8.85 -41.38
CA ILE A 11 -22.10 9.29 -42.38
C ILE A 11 -21.18 10.36 -41.79
N LEU A 12 -21.71 11.34 -41.06
CA LEU A 12 -20.92 12.40 -40.42
C LEU A 12 -19.99 11.85 -39.32
N THR A 13 -20.45 10.86 -38.54
CA THR A 13 -19.62 10.20 -37.51
C THR A 13 -18.56 9.30 -38.13
N LEU A 14 -18.87 8.55 -39.19
CA LEU A 14 -17.90 7.78 -39.94
C LEU A 14 -16.88 8.68 -40.64
N TYR A 15 -17.32 9.79 -41.22
CA TYR A 15 -16.46 10.78 -41.87
C TYR A 15 -15.53 11.48 -40.86
N ALA A 16 -16.06 11.82 -39.67
CA ALA A 16 -15.25 12.34 -38.57
C ALA A 16 -14.26 11.30 -38.04
N ALA A 17 -14.64 10.02 -37.98
CA ALA A 17 -13.74 8.93 -37.60
C ALA A 17 -12.64 8.69 -38.64
N THR A 18 -12.95 8.78 -39.94
CA THR A 18 -11.93 8.70 -41.01
C THR A 18 -10.99 9.90 -40.99
N ILE A 19 -11.50 11.13 -40.75
CA ILE A 19 -10.63 12.31 -40.59
C ILE A 19 -9.74 12.16 -39.35
N ALA A 20 -10.28 11.63 -38.24
CA ALA A 20 -9.49 11.37 -37.05
C ALA A 20 -8.40 10.31 -37.31
N ALA A 21 -8.72 9.25 -38.06
CA ALA A 21 -7.78 8.21 -38.48
C ALA A 21 -6.71 8.73 -39.45
N ASP A 22 -7.06 9.52 -40.47
CA ASP A 22 -6.11 10.19 -41.37
C ASP A 22 -5.23 11.20 -40.61
N SER A 23 -5.77 11.89 -39.60
CA SER A 23 -4.97 12.78 -38.74
C SER A 23 -3.99 12.02 -37.84
N LEU A 24 -4.29 10.75 -37.53
CA LEU A 24 -3.41 9.86 -36.77
C LEU A 24 -2.33 9.24 -37.67
N GLU A 25 -2.64 8.91 -38.94
CA GLU A 25 -1.65 8.47 -39.93
C GLU A 25 -0.70 9.59 -40.37
N GLY A 26 -1.13 10.86 -40.35
CA GLY A 26 -0.30 12.02 -40.72
C GLY A 26 0.64 12.57 -39.63
N ARG A 27 0.55 12.09 -38.38
CA ARG A 27 1.50 12.45 -37.32
C ARG A 27 2.64 11.43 -37.30
N GLY A 28 3.65 11.65 -38.13
CA GLY A 28 4.88 10.85 -38.11
C GLY A 28 5.42 10.69 -36.68
N LEU A 29 5.96 9.50 -36.37
CA LEU A 29 6.62 9.20 -35.10
C LEU A 29 7.67 10.28 -34.81
N MET A 30 7.45 11.08 -33.78
CA MET A 30 8.38 12.14 -33.39
C MET A 30 9.32 11.60 -32.32
N ASN A 31 10.59 12.00 -32.42
CA ASN A 31 11.60 11.72 -31.42
C ASN A 31 12.27 13.02 -31.01
N VAL A 32 12.64 13.12 -29.73
CA VAL A 32 13.55 14.15 -29.22
C VAL A 32 14.67 13.47 -28.46
N CYS A 33 15.90 13.94 -28.64
CA CYS A 33 17.07 13.41 -27.94
C CYS A 33 17.70 14.52 -27.11
N TYR A 34 18.11 14.20 -25.89
CA TYR A 34 18.91 15.08 -25.04
C TYR A 34 20.17 14.31 -24.67
N ASP A 35 21.33 14.94 -24.80
CA ASP A 35 22.67 14.32 -24.79
C ASP A 35 22.82 13.12 -23.85
N ASP A 36 22.98 13.37 -22.55
CA ASP A 36 23.18 12.33 -21.53
C ASP A 36 21.95 11.44 -21.30
N TYR A 37 20.79 11.79 -21.86
CA TYR A 37 19.49 11.19 -21.57
C TYR A 37 19.04 10.17 -22.63
N GLY A 38 19.64 10.24 -23.82
CA GLY A 38 19.20 9.50 -24.99
C GLY A 38 17.92 10.09 -25.61
N CYS A 39 17.20 9.25 -26.35
CA CYS A 39 16.04 9.67 -27.14
C CYS A 39 14.70 9.22 -26.53
N PHE A 40 13.68 10.05 -26.70
CA PHE A 40 12.31 9.84 -26.27
C PHE A 40 11.39 9.87 -27.48
N THR A 41 10.47 8.92 -27.57
CA THR A 41 9.55 8.78 -28.71
C THR A 41 8.11 9.09 -28.32
N SER A 42 7.36 9.65 -29.26
CA SER A 42 5.90 9.77 -29.17
C SER A 42 5.16 8.50 -29.63
N GLY A 43 5.90 7.46 -30.05
CA GLY A 43 5.34 6.17 -30.48
C GLY A 43 4.99 5.21 -29.34
N PRO A 44 4.40 4.05 -29.68
CA PRO A 44 4.14 2.99 -28.71
C PRO A 44 5.43 2.51 -28.00
N PRO A 45 5.38 2.16 -26.70
CA PRO A 45 4.20 2.15 -25.83
C PRO A 45 3.88 3.53 -25.19
N PHE A 46 4.67 4.56 -25.48
CA PHE A 46 4.60 5.87 -24.80
C PHE A 46 3.58 6.85 -25.39
N GLY A 47 3.00 6.50 -26.54
CA GLY A 47 1.97 7.28 -27.21
C GLY A 47 1.31 6.48 -28.33
N LEU A 48 0.22 7.02 -28.87
CA LEU A 48 -0.54 6.39 -29.96
C LEU A 48 -1.05 4.98 -29.60
N THR A 49 -1.40 4.76 -28.33
CA THR A 49 -2.03 3.51 -27.85
C THR A 49 -3.41 3.79 -27.27
N LEU A 50 -4.24 2.75 -27.08
CA LEU A 50 -5.55 2.87 -26.45
C LEU A 50 -5.50 3.56 -25.08
N HIS A 51 -4.43 3.32 -24.31
CA HIS A 51 -4.26 3.88 -22.96
C HIS A 51 -3.53 5.23 -22.96
N ARG A 52 -2.86 5.61 -24.06
CA ARG A 52 -2.14 6.89 -24.22
C ARG A 52 -2.43 7.46 -25.63
N PRO A 53 -3.67 7.91 -25.90
CA PRO A 53 -4.08 8.32 -27.24
C PRO A 53 -3.41 9.64 -27.66
N ILE A 54 -3.12 10.52 -26.69
CA ILE A 54 -2.39 11.77 -26.92
C ILE A 54 -0.94 11.56 -26.51
N ALA A 55 -0.05 11.58 -27.50
CA ALA A 55 1.38 11.46 -27.31
C ALA A 55 2.06 12.84 -27.36
N LEU A 56 2.63 13.27 -26.24
CA LEU A 56 3.49 14.46 -26.18
C LEU A 56 4.93 14.01 -25.95
N LEU A 57 5.87 14.68 -26.60
CA LEU A 57 7.29 14.55 -26.26
C LEU A 57 7.57 15.27 -24.95
N PRO A 58 8.52 14.78 -24.14
CA PRO A 58 8.95 15.49 -22.95
C PRO A 58 9.53 16.87 -23.28
N ASP A 59 9.55 17.76 -22.29
CA ASP A 59 10.31 19.00 -22.34
C ASP A 59 11.81 18.76 -22.16
N PRO A 60 12.67 19.68 -22.62
CA PRO A 60 14.11 19.64 -22.35
C PRO A 60 14.41 19.60 -20.84
N PRO A 61 15.50 18.92 -20.42
CA PRO A 61 15.90 18.84 -19.01
C PRO A 61 16.06 20.20 -18.32
N GLU A 62 16.46 21.24 -19.07
CA GLU A 62 16.64 22.61 -18.58
C GLU A 62 15.31 23.31 -18.29
N VAL A 63 14.25 22.92 -19.02
CA VAL A 63 12.88 23.41 -18.81
C VAL A 63 12.23 22.67 -17.65
N ILE A 64 12.46 21.34 -17.57
CA ILE A 64 11.96 20.52 -16.48
C ILE A 64 12.60 20.92 -15.15
N ASP A 65 13.90 21.25 -15.17
CA ASP A 65 14.65 21.78 -14.03
C ASP A 65 14.50 20.88 -12.80
N THR A 66 14.76 19.58 -12.96
CA THR A 66 14.76 18.61 -11.86
C THR A 66 15.85 18.98 -10.85
N ARG A 67 15.46 19.23 -9.61
CA ARG A 67 16.35 19.59 -8.50
C ARG A 67 16.45 18.46 -7.48
N PHE A 68 17.65 18.23 -6.99
CA PHE A 68 17.94 17.23 -5.97
C PHE A 68 18.40 17.91 -4.69
N LEU A 69 17.68 17.69 -3.60
CA LEU A 69 18.04 18.20 -2.28
C LEU A 69 18.44 17.04 -1.37
N LEU A 70 19.72 17.00 -1.02
CA LEU A 70 20.29 16.03 -0.10
C LEU A 70 20.06 16.46 1.36
N TYR A 71 19.64 15.50 2.16
CA TYR A 71 19.52 15.57 3.61
C TYR A 71 20.24 14.41 4.24
N THR A 72 20.81 14.67 5.41
CA THR A 72 21.46 13.66 6.26
C THR A 72 21.00 13.89 7.70
N ARG A 73 21.26 12.93 8.59
CA ARG A 73 20.90 13.05 10.02
C ARG A 73 21.46 14.33 10.66
N TYR A 74 22.66 14.74 10.26
CA TYR A 74 23.33 15.95 10.77
C TYR A 74 22.82 17.25 10.14
N LYS A 75 22.21 17.19 8.94
CA LYS A 75 21.68 18.34 8.20
C LYS A 75 20.24 18.08 7.75
N LYS A 76 19.36 17.78 8.71
CA LYS A 76 17.96 17.44 8.42
C LYS A 76 17.09 18.64 8.04
N ASP A 77 17.44 19.85 8.49
CA ASP A 77 16.60 21.05 8.33
C ASP A 77 16.96 21.92 7.12
N LYS A 78 18.15 21.71 6.53
CA LYS A 78 18.63 22.49 5.39
C LYS A 78 19.15 21.58 4.28
N GLY A 79 18.30 21.37 3.27
CA GLY A 79 18.64 20.57 2.10
C GLY A 79 19.83 21.17 1.35
N GLN A 80 20.81 20.33 1.05
CA GLN A 80 21.94 20.71 0.20
C GLN A 80 21.61 20.37 -1.25
N ALA A 81 21.61 21.37 -2.14
CA ALA A 81 21.48 21.12 -3.56
C ALA A 81 22.67 20.28 -4.06
N ILE A 82 22.36 19.17 -4.72
CA ILE A 82 23.32 18.30 -5.39
C ILE A 82 22.98 18.21 -6.87
N SER A 83 23.96 17.83 -7.69
CA SER A 83 23.84 17.84 -9.14
C SER A 83 24.36 16.55 -9.74
N ARG A 84 23.61 16.04 -10.71
CA ARG A 84 24.02 14.96 -11.61
C ARG A 84 25.27 15.33 -12.42
N HIS A 85 25.55 16.62 -12.67
CA HIS A 85 26.71 17.06 -13.45
C HIS A 85 27.89 17.50 -12.57
N THR A 86 27.65 18.27 -11.50
CA THR A 86 28.73 18.89 -10.72
C THR A 86 28.99 18.19 -9.39
N THR A 87 28.36 18.64 -8.30
CA THR A 87 28.68 18.25 -6.91
C THR A 87 27.71 17.23 -6.33
N LEU A 88 28.24 16.26 -5.57
CA LEU A 88 27.44 15.35 -4.73
C LEU A 88 27.29 15.87 -3.29
N GLY A 89 27.84 17.06 -2.99
CA GLY A 89 27.69 17.71 -1.69
C GLY A 89 28.26 16.88 -0.54
N THR A 90 27.47 16.76 0.53
CA THR A 90 27.79 15.97 1.74
C THR A 90 27.26 14.54 1.68
N TRP A 91 26.98 14.02 0.48
CA TRP A 91 26.51 12.65 0.30
C TRP A 91 27.56 11.67 0.83
N ASP A 92 27.14 10.78 1.71
CA ASP A 92 28.01 9.81 2.35
C ASP A 92 27.89 8.45 1.65
N ARG A 93 28.92 8.09 0.88
CA ARG A 93 28.95 6.85 0.10
C ARG A 93 28.87 5.58 0.93
N THR A 94 29.14 5.62 2.23
CA THR A 94 29.09 4.43 3.09
C THR A 94 27.69 4.16 3.64
N LYS A 95 26.70 4.99 3.28
CA LYS A 95 25.33 4.92 3.78
C LYS A 95 24.35 4.66 2.65
N ALA A 96 23.28 3.92 2.97
CA ALA A 96 22.18 3.72 2.05
C ALA A 96 21.57 5.07 1.62
N THR A 97 21.05 5.13 0.40
CA THR A 97 20.49 6.35 -0.18
C THR A 97 19.02 6.15 -0.52
N LYS A 98 18.14 6.93 0.11
CA LYS A 98 16.70 6.94 -0.16
C LYS A 98 16.37 8.14 -1.06
N ILE A 99 15.71 7.91 -2.18
CA ILE A 99 15.34 8.95 -3.15
C ILE A 99 13.82 9.09 -3.13
N LEU A 100 13.33 10.24 -2.69
CA LEU A 100 11.91 10.54 -2.53
C LEU A 100 11.41 11.36 -3.73
N VAL A 101 10.35 10.91 -4.39
CA VAL A 101 9.89 11.46 -5.68
C VAL A 101 8.39 11.77 -5.67
N HIS A 102 8.06 13.04 -5.83
CA HIS A 102 6.67 13.51 -5.81
C HIS A 102 5.91 13.29 -7.12
N GLY A 103 4.58 13.48 -7.07
CA GLY A 103 3.65 13.20 -8.16
C GLY A 103 3.16 14.46 -8.89
N PHE A 104 2.05 14.30 -9.61
CA PHE A 104 1.35 15.35 -10.34
C PHE A 104 0.81 16.44 -9.39
N LEU A 105 1.02 17.72 -9.73
CA LEU A 105 0.63 18.90 -8.94
C LEU A 105 1.20 18.98 -7.51
N ASP A 106 2.09 18.06 -7.15
CA ASP A 106 2.71 18.00 -5.82
C ASP A 106 4.07 18.72 -5.82
N THR A 107 4.60 19.03 -4.63
CA THR A 107 5.91 19.62 -4.48
C THR A 107 6.59 19.07 -3.23
N ILE A 108 7.91 19.20 -3.14
CA ILE A 108 8.66 18.83 -1.94
C ILE A 108 8.30 19.65 -0.69
N ASN A 109 7.54 20.74 -0.84
CA ASN A 109 7.09 21.58 0.27
C ASN A 109 5.76 21.10 0.89
N SER A 110 5.07 20.14 0.26
CA SER A 110 3.92 19.48 0.87
C SER A 110 4.38 18.81 2.18
N THR A 111 3.61 18.98 3.25
CA THR A 111 4.01 18.66 4.65
C THR A 111 4.57 17.25 4.82
N TRP A 112 4.02 16.30 4.07
CA TRP A 112 4.35 14.89 4.18
C TRP A 112 5.74 14.51 3.62
N TRP A 113 6.33 15.29 2.70
CA TRP A 113 7.70 15.00 2.20
C TRP A 113 8.79 15.32 3.24
N PRO A 114 8.80 16.49 3.89
CA PRO A 114 9.67 16.75 5.04
C PRO A 114 9.46 15.76 6.18
N GLU A 115 8.22 15.39 6.49
CA GLU A 115 7.88 14.40 7.51
C GLU A 115 8.44 13.02 7.16
N MET A 116 8.23 12.54 5.93
CA MET A 116 8.76 11.27 5.46
C MET A 116 10.30 11.26 5.47
N LYS A 117 10.94 12.34 5.00
CA LYS A 117 12.39 12.50 5.06
C LYS A 117 12.90 12.44 6.51
N ASN A 118 12.23 13.10 7.45
CA ASN A 118 12.60 13.04 8.87
C ASN A 118 12.47 11.60 9.41
N ALA A 119 11.36 10.93 9.11
CA ALA A 119 11.13 9.55 9.54
C ALA A 119 12.23 8.59 9.04
N PHE A 120 12.70 8.73 7.80
CA PHE A 120 13.84 7.96 7.28
C PHE A 120 15.13 8.22 8.06
N LEU A 121 15.45 9.49 8.31
CA LEU A 121 16.68 9.88 9.02
C LEU A 121 16.68 9.51 10.51
N GLU A 122 15.49 9.44 11.11
CA GLU A 122 15.27 8.97 12.47
C GLU A 122 15.40 7.44 12.57
N ALA A 123 14.81 6.71 11.62
CA ALA A 123 14.86 5.25 11.58
C ALA A 123 16.25 4.68 11.22
N GLU A 124 17.01 5.36 10.35
CA GLU A 124 18.28 4.84 9.79
C GLU A 124 19.28 5.98 9.58
N ASP A 125 20.57 5.74 9.83
CA ASP A 125 21.62 6.71 9.47
C ASP A 125 21.90 6.62 7.97
N CYS A 126 21.08 7.31 7.17
CA CYS A 126 21.08 7.23 5.72
C CYS A 126 21.20 8.61 5.05
N ASN A 127 21.41 8.60 3.73
CA ASN A 127 21.21 9.77 2.88
C ASN A 127 19.75 9.79 2.41
N VAL A 128 19.11 10.97 2.45
CA VAL A 128 17.78 11.16 1.84
C VAL A 128 17.86 12.25 0.79
N ILE A 129 17.42 11.97 -0.43
CA ILE A 129 17.39 12.92 -1.54
C ILE A 129 15.92 13.19 -1.90
N LEU A 130 15.46 14.43 -1.69
CA LEU A 130 14.18 14.89 -2.22
C LEU A 130 14.37 15.30 -3.69
N THR A 131 13.54 14.75 -4.58
CA THR A 131 13.53 15.08 -6.00
C THR A 131 12.39 16.04 -6.31
N ASP A 132 12.72 17.29 -6.59
CA ASP A 132 11.76 18.33 -6.95
C ASP A 132 11.73 18.55 -8.45
N TRP A 133 10.60 18.24 -9.06
CA TRP A 133 10.29 18.44 -10.47
C TRP A 133 8.95 19.18 -10.63
N SER A 134 8.56 19.97 -9.63
CA SER A 134 7.30 20.74 -9.59
C SER A 134 7.13 21.73 -10.74
N ARG A 135 8.21 22.07 -11.44
CA ARG A 135 8.20 22.90 -12.65
C ARG A 135 7.72 22.18 -13.91
N ALA A 136 7.47 20.87 -13.84
CA ALA A 136 7.13 20.06 -15.00
C ALA A 136 6.03 19.04 -14.75
N ASN A 137 5.42 19.07 -13.56
CA ASN A 137 4.43 18.10 -13.10
C ASN A 137 2.99 18.64 -13.13
N TYR A 138 2.73 19.73 -13.85
CA TYR A 138 1.44 20.42 -13.89
C TYR A 138 0.70 20.19 -15.21
N PHE A 139 -0.45 20.86 -15.39
CA PHE A 139 -1.31 20.70 -16.56
C PHE A 139 -0.61 21.04 -17.89
N PRO A 140 -0.90 20.28 -18.97
CA PRO A 140 -1.80 19.14 -19.02
C PRO A 140 -1.16 17.83 -18.51
N TYR A 141 -1.97 16.93 -17.95
CA TYR A 141 -1.50 15.65 -17.39
C TYR A 141 -0.70 14.78 -18.38
N THR A 142 -1.07 14.84 -19.67
CA THR A 142 -0.35 14.16 -20.76
C THR A 142 1.09 14.67 -20.90
N LYS A 143 1.32 15.96 -20.66
CA LYS A 143 2.65 16.57 -20.68
C LYS A 143 3.45 16.18 -19.44
N ALA A 144 2.86 16.25 -18.25
CA ALA A 144 3.50 15.79 -17.03
C ALA A 144 3.92 14.30 -17.13
N THR A 145 3.08 13.45 -17.73
CA THR A 145 3.39 12.04 -17.97
C THR A 145 4.54 11.84 -18.96
N ALA A 146 4.68 12.72 -19.96
CA ALA A 146 5.82 12.72 -20.86
C ALA A 146 7.10 13.14 -20.12
N ASN A 147 7.05 14.25 -19.38
CA ASN A 147 8.17 14.80 -18.61
C ASN A 147 8.69 13.83 -17.55
N ALA A 148 7.82 12.98 -16.97
CA ALA A 148 8.21 11.92 -16.05
C ALA A 148 9.30 10.99 -16.61
N GLN A 149 9.37 10.79 -17.93
CA GLN A 149 10.43 10.00 -18.56
C GLN A 149 11.82 10.64 -18.40
N VAL A 150 11.90 11.97 -18.56
CA VAL A 150 13.15 12.73 -18.40
C VAL A 150 13.54 12.83 -16.94
N VAL A 151 12.59 13.06 -16.03
CA VAL A 151 12.88 13.05 -14.57
C VAL A 151 13.42 11.69 -14.12
N GLY A 152 12.88 10.58 -14.65
CA GLY A 152 13.41 9.24 -14.40
C GLY A 152 14.84 9.07 -14.91
N ALA A 153 15.15 9.64 -16.08
CA ALA A 153 16.51 9.68 -16.61
C ALA A 153 17.44 10.58 -15.78
N ASP A 154 16.97 11.72 -15.25
CA ASP A 154 17.74 12.58 -14.33
C ASP A 154 18.18 11.82 -13.07
N ILE A 155 17.26 11.08 -12.44
CA ILE A 155 17.57 10.23 -11.26
C ILE A 155 18.59 9.16 -11.65
N ALA A 156 18.40 8.49 -12.78
CA ALA A 156 19.30 7.44 -13.24
C ALA A 156 20.71 7.98 -13.52
N LEU A 157 20.83 9.17 -14.11
CA LEU A 157 22.12 9.83 -14.34
C LEU A 157 22.83 10.14 -13.02
N LEU A 158 22.12 10.69 -12.04
CA LEU A 158 22.67 10.97 -10.71
C LEU A 158 23.18 9.68 -10.04
N VAL A 159 22.36 8.64 -10.00
CA VAL A 159 22.69 7.36 -9.36
C VAL A 159 23.83 6.65 -10.08
N ASN A 160 23.79 6.57 -11.41
CA ASN A 160 24.86 5.96 -12.20
C ASN A 160 26.18 6.73 -12.06
N LYS A 161 26.16 8.06 -11.88
CA LYS A 161 27.36 8.83 -11.53
C LYS A 161 27.90 8.44 -10.17
N MET A 162 27.05 8.33 -9.13
CA MET A 162 27.47 7.89 -7.80
C MET A 162 28.12 6.49 -7.84
N ILE A 163 27.49 5.55 -8.56
CA ILE A 163 28.00 4.19 -8.75
C ILE A 163 29.36 4.22 -9.48
N LYS A 164 29.46 4.89 -10.63
CA LYS A 164 30.68 4.92 -11.44
C LYS A 164 31.83 5.65 -10.75
N ALA A 165 31.56 6.77 -10.08
CA ALA A 165 32.59 7.60 -9.47
C ALA A 165 33.09 7.06 -8.12
N HIS A 166 32.26 6.31 -7.38
CA HIS A 166 32.57 5.89 -6.01
C HIS A 166 32.52 4.39 -5.77
N GLY A 167 32.12 3.57 -6.76
CA GLY A 167 32.07 2.12 -6.65
C GLY A 167 31.02 1.60 -5.67
N VAL A 168 29.98 2.40 -5.38
CA VAL A 168 28.90 2.00 -4.47
C VAL A 168 27.98 0.96 -5.11
N ASN A 169 27.37 0.12 -4.27
CA ASN A 169 26.48 -0.94 -4.74
C ASN A 169 25.12 -0.34 -5.16
N PRO A 170 24.63 -0.61 -6.38
CA PRO A 170 23.29 -0.19 -6.80
C PRO A 170 22.17 -0.68 -5.86
N ALA A 171 22.40 -1.77 -5.13
CA ALA A 171 21.49 -2.31 -4.13
C ALA A 171 21.27 -1.39 -2.91
N ASP A 172 22.17 -0.43 -2.66
CA ASP A 172 22.06 0.51 -1.54
C ASP A 172 21.12 1.70 -1.82
N PHE A 173 20.55 1.76 -3.03
CA PHE A 173 19.61 2.79 -3.45
C PHE A 173 18.16 2.29 -3.37
N HIS A 174 17.31 3.11 -2.75
CA HIS A 174 15.87 2.87 -2.64
C HIS A 174 15.09 4.10 -3.13
N ILE A 175 14.30 3.94 -4.19
CA ILE A 175 13.40 5.00 -4.68
C ILE A 175 12.02 4.82 -4.07
N VAL A 176 11.49 5.86 -3.42
CA VAL A 176 10.13 5.91 -2.86
C VAL A 176 9.38 7.02 -3.57
N ALA A 177 8.21 6.69 -4.11
CA ALA A 177 7.51 7.62 -4.96
C ALA A 177 5.99 7.47 -4.89
N HIS A 178 5.30 8.59 -5.10
CA HIS A 178 3.85 8.69 -4.98
C HIS A 178 3.22 9.17 -6.29
N SER A 179 2.04 8.62 -6.61
CA SER A 179 1.25 9.02 -7.78
C SER A 179 2.10 8.93 -9.07
N LEU A 180 2.16 9.97 -9.88
CA LEU A 180 2.98 10.02 -11.10
C LEU A 180 4.49 9.82 -10.83
N GLY A 181 4.95 10.11 -9.61
CA GLY A 181 6.31 9.81 -9.17
C GLY A 181 6.64 8.32 -9.21
N ALA A 182 5.65 7.43 -9.05
CA ALA A 182 5.87 5.99 -9.18
C ALA A 182 6.29 5.60 -10.61
N ALA A 183 5.74 6.27 -11.63
CA ALA A 183 6.18 6.10 -13.01
C ALA A 183 7.60 6.64 -13.21
N VAL A 184 7.92 7.80 -12.60
CA VAL A 184 9.29 8.36 -12.58
C VAL A 184 10.28 7.35 -11.99
N ALA A 185 9.95 6.75 -10.86
CA ALA A 185 10.77 5.72 -10.22
C ALA A 185 10.95 4.49 -11.11
N GLY A 186 9.89 4.04 -11.80
CA GLY A 186 9.96 2.96 -12.79
C GLY A 186 10.90 3.28 -13.97
N TYR A 187 10.82 4.50 -14.52
CA TYR A 187 11.72 4.96 -15.57
C TYR A 187 13.18 5.06 -15.11
N ALA A 188 13.42 5.45 -13.85
CA ALA A 188 14.74 5.46 -13.26
C ALA A 188 15.28 4.03 -13.07
N GLY A 189 14.49 3.13 -12.48
CA GLY A 189 14.86 1.73 -12.24
C GLY A 189 15.19 0.97 -13.51
N HIS A 190 14.48 1.23 -14.61
CA HIS A 190 14.80 0.65 -15.92
C HIS A 190 16.21 1.03 -16.41
N ARG A 191 16.76 2.17 -15.97
CA ARG A 191 18.07 2.71 -16.36
C ARG A 191 19.17 2.49 -15.32
N ILE A 192 18.86 1.90 -14.17
CA ILE A 192 19.82 1.61 -13.08
C ILE A 192 19.89 0.11 -12.90
N SER A 193 20.93 -0.52 -13.45
CA SER A 193 21.14 -1.96 -13.31
C SER A 193 21.43 -2.32 -11.85
N GLY A 194 20.71 -3.30 -11.32
CA GLY A 194 20.90 -3.80 -9.95
C GLY A 194 20.30 -2.91 -8.85
N LEU A 195 19.43 -1.95 -9.19
CA LEU A 195 18.76 -1.10 -8.20
C LEU A 195 18.11 -1.92 -7.09
N GLY A 196 18.35 -1.54 -5.84
CA GLY A 196 17.93 -2.31 -4.67
C GLY A 196 16.42 -2.40 -4.47
N ARG A 197 15.72 -1.26 -4.48
CA ARG A 197 14.27 -1.22 -4.23
C ARG A 197 13.58 -0.03 -4.89
N ILE A 198 12.35 -0.26 -5.37
CA ILE A 198 11.37 0.79 -5.68
C ILE A 198 10.11 0.56 -4.84
N THR A 199 9.60 1.62 -4.24
CA THR A 199 8.28 1.66 -3.61
C THR A 199 7.45 2.70 -4.34
N GLY A 200 6.46 2.26 -5.13
CA GLY A 200 5.47 3.12 -5.77
C GLY A 200 4.13 3.02 -5.02
N GLU A 201 3.61 4.13 -4.52
CA GLU A 201 2.42 4.13 -3.67
C GLU A 201 1.10 4.10 -4.47
N CYS A 202 0.41 2.97 -4.42
CA CYS A 202 -1.04 2.80 -4.54
C CYS A 202 -1.45 1.72 -3.52
N THR A 203 -1.55 2.13 -2.26
CA THR A 203 -1.98 1.32 -1.10
C THR A 203 -1.30 -0.05 -0.94
N LEU A 204 -1.61 -0.72 0.16
CA LEU A 204 -0.61 -0.97 1.20
C LEU A 204 -1.12 -2.20 1.97
N ASN A 205 -0.43 -3.36 1.94
CA ASN A 205 -0.16 -4.41 2.99
C ASN A 205 -0.07 -5.85 2.45
N ALA A 206 0.14 -6.81 3.36
CA ALA A 206 0.81 -8.09 3.23
C ALA A 206 0.25 -9.16 4.18
N ASN A 207 0.70 -10.41 4.01
CA ASN A 207 0.63 -11.48 5.01
C ASN A 207 1.92 -12.34 4.98
N GLU A 208 2.18 -13.00 6.11
CA GLU A 208 3.31 -13.90 6.46
C GLU A 208 4.69 -13.21 6.56
N GLY A 209 4.94 -12.52 7.67
CA GLY A 209 6.27 -11.94 7.98
C GLY A 209 6.67 -10.80 7.03
N ASN A 210 5.71 -10.29 6.28
CA ASN A 210 5.86 -9.21 5.33
C ASN A 210 5.20 -7.98 5.94
N PHE A 211 6.00 -6.96 6.25
CA PHE A 211 5.50 -5.67 6.70
C PHE A 211 5.13 -4.81 5.50
N MET A 212 4.15 -3.94 5.66
CA MET A 212 3.85 -2.88 4.72
C MET A 212 4.78 -1.69 4.88
N GLY A 213 5.12 -1.04 3.77
CA GLY A 213 5.89 0.20 3.79
C GLY A 213 7.39 -0.05 4.00
N TYR A 214 8.01 0.71 4.90
CA TYR A 214 9.47 0.78 5.03
C TYR A 214 10.15 -0.59 5.22
N HIS A 215 9.55 -1.49 6.01
CA HIS A 215 10.08 -2.83 6.31
C HIS A 215 9.62 -3.93 5.34
N ALA A 216 9.00 -3.58 4.21
CA ALA A 216 8.57 -4.57 3.22
C ALA A 216 9.75 -5.34 2.62
N SER A 217 9.64 -6.67 2.62
CA SER A 217 10.64 -7.57 2.03
C SER A 217 10.39 -7.72 0.52
N PRO A 218 11.38 -7.46 -0.34
CA PRO A 218 11.22 -7.57 -1.79
C PRO A 218 11.05 -9.02 -2.28
N ASN A 219 11.36 -10.04 -1.45
CA ASN A 219 11.59 -11.41 -1.93
C ASN A 219 10.63 -12.48 -1.37
N LYS A 220 9.66 -12.14 -0.52
CA LYS A 220 8.89 -13.16 0.23
C LYS A 220 7.41 -13.32 -0.15
N ALA A 221 6.79 -12.36 -0.84
CA ALA A 221 5.40 -12.52 -1.31
C ALA A 221 5.20 -11.91 -2.71
N ARG A 222 4.61 -12.70 -3.60
CA ARG A 222 4.12 -12.26 -4.92
C ARG A 222 2.60 -12.45 -4.95
N GLY A 223 1.86 -11.45 -5.42
CA GLY A 223 0.40 -11.51 -5.53
C GLY A 223 -0.30 -10.28 -4.95
N ARG A 224 -1.63 -10.34 -4.88
CA ARG A 224 -2.45 -9.32 -4.18
C ARG A 224 -2.50 -9.65 -2.70
N LEU A 225 -2.33 -8.62 -1.88
CA LEU A 225 -2.30 -8.70 -0.43
C LEU A 225 -3.22 -7.60 0.13
N TYR A 226 -3.82 -7.83 1.31
CA TYR A 226 -4.87 -6.97 1.87
C TYR A 226 -4.69 -6.81 3.39
N LEU A 227 -5.01 -5.63 3.93
CA LEU A 227 -5.20 -5.41 5.38
C LEU A 227 -6.32 -4.42 5.65
N ASN A 228 -6.64 -4.28 6.94
CA ASN A 228 -7.33 -3.11 7.48
C ASN A 228 -6.33 -2.16 8.16
N THR A 229 -6.61 -0.86 8.10
CA THR A 229 -5.93 0.18 8.87
C THR A 229 -6.94 0.84 9.81
N GLN A 230 -6.46 1.59 10.79
CA GLN A 230 -7.32 2.54 11.48
C GLN A 230 -7.84 3.58 10.48
N ARG A 231 -8.97 4.23 10.80
CA ARG A 231 -9.51 5.32 9.99
C ARG A 231 -8.44 6.33 9.56
N VAL A 232 -8.55 6.77 8.31
CA VAL A 232 -7.58 7.67 7.65
C VAL A 232 -7.38 9.01 8.36
N ASP A 233 -8.32 9.42 9.21
CA ASP A 233 -8.25 10.68 9.97
C ASP A 233 -7.73 10.52 11.40
N LYS A 234 -7.32 9.30 11.82
CA LYS A 234 -6.86 9.04 13.18
C LYS A 234 -5.57 8.22 13.21
N ALA A 235 -4.44 8.93 13.32
CA ALA A 235 -3.14 8.32 13.60
C ALA A 235 -3.04 7.87 15.08
N PRO A 236 -2.22 6.85 15.40
CA PRO A 236 -1.46 6.01 14.47
C PRO A 236 -2.36 5.05 13.68
N TYR A 237 -1.99 4.77 12.42
CA TYR A 237 -2.79 3.94 11.52
C TYR A 237 -2.65 2.43 11.74
N CYS A 238 -1.66 2.03 12.54
CA CYS A 238 -1.39 0.64 12.85
C CYS A 238 -2.56 0.02 13.61
N ILE A 239 -2.86 -1.23 13.26
CA ILE A 239 -3.78 -2.09 13.98
C ILE A 239 -3.14 -3.47 14.10
N ASN A 240 -3.52 -4.19 15.15
CA ASN A 240 -3.09 -5.55 15.41
C ASN A 240 -4.18 -6.50 14.92
N HIS A 241 -3.79 -7.51 14.14
CA HIS A 241 -4.72 -8.47 13.56
C HIS A 241 -4.75 -9.76 14.37
N TYR A 242 -5.91 -10.08 14.92
CA TYR A 242 -6.14 -11.36 15.59
C TYR A 242 -7.09 -12.22 14.78
N GLN A 243 -6.74 -13.48 14.56
CA GLN A 243 -7.67 -14.48 14.05
C GLN A 243 -8.16 -15.34 15.21
N ILE A 244 -9.47 -15.35 15.43
CA ILE A 244 -10.12 -16.17 16.44
C ILE A 244 -10.81 -17.35 15.77
N ARG A 245 -10.58 -18.54 16.29
CA ARG A 245 -11.31 -19.75 15.91
C ARG A 245 -12.10 -20.25 17.10
N LEU A 246 -13.41 -20.33 16.92
CA LEU A 246 -14.35 -20.85 17.90
C LEU A 246 -14.77 -22.26 17.49
N ILE A 247 -14.51 -23.25 18.34
CA ILE A 247 -14.84 -24.64 18.06
C ILE A 247 -16.07 -25.05 18.87
N SER A 248 -17.18 -25.29 18.16
CA SER A 248 -18.42 -25.76 18.77
C SER A 248 -18.32 -27.23 19.19
N GLY A 249 -18.98 -27.55 20.30
CA GLY A 249 -19.05 -28.90 20.85
C GLY A 249 -19.85 -29.90 19.99
N SER A 250 -19.79 -31.16 20.39
CA SER A 250 -20.37 -32.30 19.67
C SER A 250 -21.84 -32.57 20.02
N ASN A 251 -22.26 -32.16 21.22
CA ASN A 251 -23.64 -32.25 21.73
C ASN A 251 -24.48 -31.08 21.18
N PHE A 252 -25.23 -31.34 20.10
CA PHE A 252 -25.87 -30.30 19.30
C PHE A 252 -27.29 -29.94 19.77
N VAL A 253 -27.48 -28.65 20.03
CA VAL A 253 -28.78 -27.97 19.87
C VAL A 253 -28.51 -26.71 19.04
N GLN A 254 -29.25 -26.54 17.94
CA GLN A 254 -29.09 -25.40 17.03
C GLN A 254 -29.21 -24.09 17.81
N THR A 255 -28.22 -23.21 17.72
CA THR A 255 -28.25 -21.93 18.42
C THR A 255 -27.84 -20.79 17.51
N LYS A 256 -28.39 -19.61 17.79
CA LYS A 256 -28.21 -18.39 17.03
C LYS A 256 -28.13 -17.23 18.01
N GLY A 257 -27.14 -16.35 17.84
CA GLY A 257 -26.98 -15.23 18.75
C GLY A 257 -25.70 -14.43 18.52
N GLN A 258 -25.47 -13.47 19.39
CA GLN A 258 -24.30 -12.61 19.40
C GLN A 258 -23.24 -13.18 20.35
N ILE A 259 -21.97 -13.01 19.97
CA ILE A 259 -20.83 -13.47 20.74
C ILE A 259 -19.96 -12.26 21.08
N LEU A 260 -19.83 -11.99 22.37
CA LEU A 260 -18.91 -10.99 22.89
C LEU A 260 -17.67 -11.71 23.42
N LEU A 261 -16.53 -11.43 22.80
CA LEU A 261 -15.23 -11.87 23.29
C LEU A 261 -14.60 -10.80 24.16
N THR A 262 -13.89 -11.21 25.20
CA THR A 262 -12.97 -10.35 25.93
C THR A 262 -11.61 -11.02 25.96
N LEU A 263 -10.64 -10.40 25.29
CA LEU A 263 -9.26 -10.85 25.22
C LEU A 263 -8.46 -10.11 26.30
N THR A 264 -7.89 -10.86 27.24
CA THR A 264 -6.96 -10.33 28.25
C THR A 264 -5.55 -10.76 27.87
N GLY A 265 -4.72 -9.79 27.52
CA GLY A 265 -3.28 -10.00 27.31
C GLY A 265 -2.44 -9.33 28.39
N SER A 266 -1.12 -9.51 28.28
CA SER A 266 -0.14 -9.02 29.26
C SER A 266 -0.06 -7.49 29.35
N GLN A 267 -0.52 -6.77 28.31
CA GLN A 267 -0.45 -5.30 28.26
C GLN A 267 -1.82 -4.64 28.41
N ALA A 268 -2.88 -5.27 27.88
CA ALA A 268 -4.22 -4.69 27.87
C ALA A 268 -5.31 -5.75 27.81
N THR A 269 -6.55 -5.33 28.10
CA THR A 269 -7.76 -6.13 27.92
C THR A 269 -8.72 -5.38 27.00
N GLN A 270 -9.29 -6.08 26.03
CA GLN A 270 -10.25 -5.52 25.08
C GLN A 270 -11.43 -6.46 24.87
N SER A 271 -12.63 -5.89 24.88
CA SER A 271 -13.87 -6.59 24.51
C SER A 271 -14.27 -6.25 23.07
N VAL A 272 -14.76 -7.27 22.36
CA VAL A 272 -15.10 -7.22 20.94
C VAL A 272 -16.35 -8.03 20.69
N LEU A 273 -17.35 -7.39 20.09
CA LEU A 273 -18.51 -8.08 19.56
C LEU A 273 -18.10 -8.69 18.20
N LEU A 274 -18.15 -10.02 18.08
CA LEU A 274 -17.66 -10.72 16.89
C LEU A 274 -18.51 -10.49 15.65
N ASP A 275 -19.80 -10.21 15.84
CA ASP A 275 -20.76 -10.02 14.76
C ASP A 275 -21.85 -9.07 15.26
N SER A 276 -22.17 -8.06 14.45
CA SER A 276 -23.36 -7.23 14.71
C SER A 276 -24.63 -8.03 14.44
N ASP A 277 -24.55 -8.98 13.50
CA ASP A 277 -25.64 -9.87 13.14
C ASP A 277 -25.57 -11.18 13.92
N GLU A 278 -26.70 -11.86 14.06
CA GLU A 278 -26.76 -13.09 14.86
C GLU A 278 -26.07 -14.26 14.13
N THR A 279 -24.97 -14.77 14.69
CA THR A 279 -24.20 -15.89 14.13
C THR A 279 -24.91 -17.23 14.35
N PHE A 280 -24.95 -18.07 13.30
CA PHE A 280 -25.46 -19.43 13.37
C PHE A 280 -24.34 -20.41 13.74
N LEU A 281 -24.49 -21.19 14.81
CA LEU A 281 -23.46 -22.10 15.29
C LEU A 281 -23.82 -23.55 14.99
N LYS A 282 -22.95 -24.23 14.21
CA LYS A 282 -23.15 -25.61 13.72
C LYS A 282 -22.40 -26.63 14.57
N ARG A 283 -22.92 -27.87 14.61
CA ARG A 283 -22.28 -29.02 15.29
C ARG A 283 -20.85 -29.22 14.80
N SER A 284 -19.89 -29.28 15.73
CA SER A 284 -18.46 -29.44 15.41
C SER A 284 -17.95 -28.42 14.37
N GLY A 285 -18.61 -27.28 14.26
CA GLY A 285 -18.25 -26.20 13.35
C GLY A 285 -17.08 -25.40 13.91
N ILE A 286 -16.18 -25.01 13.02
CA ILE A 286 -15.11 -24.05 13.31
C ILE A 286 -15.55 -22.70 12.74
N GLU A 287 -15.90 -21.77 13.62
CA GLU A 287 -16.18 -20.39 13.22
C GLU A 287 -14.90 -19.58 13.32
N THR A 288 -14.40 -19.11 12.17
CA THR A 288 -13.22 -18.24 12.10
C THR A 288 -13.66 -16.78 11.98
N ARG A 289 -13.06 -15.90 12.79
CA ARG A 289 -13.29 -14.45 12.74
C ARG A 289 -11.96 -13.71 12.78
N TYR A 290 -11.90 -12.58 12.08
CA TYR A 290 -10.74 -11.69 12.05
C TYR A 290 -11.09 -10.41 12.78
N ILE A 291 -10.28 -10.06 13.77
CA ILE A 291 -10.51 -8.91 14.65
C ILE A 291 -9.36 -7.93 14.50
N PRO A 292 -9.60 -6.75 13.92
CA PRO A 292 -8.66 -5.64 13.93
C PRO A 292 -8.74 -4.87 15.26
N LEU A 293 -7.64 -4.75 16.00
CA LEU A 293 -7.57 -4.01 17.25
C LEU A 293 -6.51 -2.90 17.20
N THR A 294 -6.86 -1.70 17.62
CA THR A 294 -5.90 -0.57 17.72
C THR A 294 -4.97 -0.68 18.92
N THR A 295 -5.32 -1.54 19.87
CA THR A 295 -4.58 -1.74 21.12
C THR A 295 -3.77 -3.03 21.01
N ASP A 296 -2.46 -2.95 21.26
CA ASP A 296 -1.64 -4.15 21.41
C ASP A 296 -1.94 -4.80 22.77
N LEU A 297 -2.47 -6.01 22.74
CA LEU A 297 -2.80 -6.74 23.95
C LEU A 297 -1.57 -7.41 24.59
N GLY A 298 -0.46 -7.53 23.86
CA GLY A 298 0.68 -8.35 24.28
C GLY A 298 0.38 -9.85 24.15
N THR A 299 1.04 -10.67 24.97
CA THR A 299 0.77 -12.11 25.00
C THR A 299 -0.61 -12.38 25.59
N ILE A 300 -1.48 -13.06 24.85
CA ILE A 300 -2.83 -13.38 25.31
C ILE A 300 -2.75 -14.41 26.43
N GLN A 301 -3.31 -14.06 27.59
CA GLN A 301 -3.26 -14.88 28.81
C GLN A 301 -4.59 -15.55 29.11
N ARG A 302 -5.70 -14.93 28.69
CA ARG A 302 -7.05 -15.44 28.98
C ARG A 302 -8.04 -14.93 27.94
N VAL A 303 -9.04 -15.76 27.65
CA VAL A 303 -10.19 -15.38 26.83
C VAL A 303 -11.46 -15.56 27.64
N ASN A 304 -12.34 -14.57 27.62
CA ASN A 304 -13.71 -14.73 28.09
C ASN A 304 -14.67 -14.69 26.91
N VAL A 305 -15.66 -15.58 26.92
CA VAL A 305 -16.69 -15.67 25.88
C VAL A 305 -18.04 -15.49 26.54
N LYS A 306 -18.81 -14.50 26.08
CA LYS A 306 -20.21 -14.31 26.46
C LYS A 306 -21.09 -14.54 25.22
N PHE A 307 -22.13 -15.32 25.40
CA PHE A 307 -23.10 -15.63 24.35
C PHE A 307 -24.45 -15.04 24.71
N GLU A 308 -25.09 -14.35 23.77
CA GLU A 308 -26.46 -13.82 23.92
C GLU A 308 -27.33 -14.36 22.78
N ARG A 309 -28.36 -15.14 23.12
CA ARG A 309 -29.26 -15.74 22.12
C ARG A 309 -30.10 -14.67 21.41
N ALA A 310 -30.35 -14.92 20.13
CA ALA A 310 -31.31 -14.22 19.29
C ALA A 310 -32.69 -14.03 19.98
N GLY A 311 -33.14 -12.78 20.12
CA GLY A 311 -34.23 -12.38 21.01
C GLY A 311 -35.65 -12.35 20.42
N HIS A 312 -35.87 -12.82 19.19
CA HIS A 312 -37.20 -12.81 18.58
C HIS A 312 -38.11 -13.95 19.11
N LEU A 313 -39.42 -13.71 19.21
CA LEU A 313 -40.41 -14.70 19.69
C LEU A 313 -40.28 -16.06 18.96
N ILE A 314 -40.11 -16.03 17.64
CA ILE A 314 -39.96 -17.25 16.82
C ILE A 314 -38.57 -17.88 16.99
N SER A 315 -37.50 -17.07 17.13
CA SER A 315 -36.15 -17.61 17.35
C SER A 315 -36.06 -18.35 18.68
N SER A 316 -36.81 -17.92 19.69
CA SER A 316 -36.80 -18.54 21.01
C SER A 316 -37.34 -19.97 21.04
N LEU A 317 -38.17 -20.35 20.06
CA LEU A 317 -38.77 -21.67 19.90
C LEU A 317 -37.90 -22.62 19.06
N ILE A 318 -37.05 -22.06 18.19
CA ILE A 318 -36.22 -22.81 17.23
C ILE A 318 -34.80 -23.00 17.74
N TYR A 319 -34.27 -22.00 18.46
CA TYR A 319 -32.87 -21.94 18.86
C TYR A 319 -32.68 -22.10 20.36
N SER A 320 -31.75 -22.99 20.72
CA SER A 320 -31.32 -23.23 22.10
C SER A 320 -30.78 -21.97 22.76
N SER A 321 -31.09 -21.79 24.04
CA SER A 321 -30.36 -20.86 24.92
C SER A 321 -28.99 -21.38 25.34
N LYS A 322 -28.67 -22.63 25.01
CA LYS A 322 -27.42 -23.30 25.37
C LYS A 322 -26.53 -23.45 24.14
N TRP A 323 -25.27 -23.09 24.29
CA TRP A 323 -24.23 -23.32 23.30
C TRP A 323 -23.16 -24.23 23.90
N THR A 324 -22.96 -25.40 23.29
CA THR A 324 -21.86 -26.30 23.67
C THR A 324 -20.58 -25.85 22.97
N PHE A 325 -19.51 -25.69 23.72
CA PHE A 325 -18.27 -25.08 23.26
C PHE A 325 -17.05 -25.87 23.76
N THR A 326 -16.05 -26.04 22.88
CA THR A 326 -14.85 -26.84 23.16
C THR A 326 -13.65 -25.97 23.53
N ASN A 327 -13.18 -25.15 22.59
CA ASN A 327 -12.01 -24.31 22.80
C ASN A 327 -12.02 -23.09 21.88
N VAL A 328 -11.29 -22.05 22.30
CA VAL A 328 -10.98 -20.87 21.49
C VAL A 328 -9.52 -20.96 21.07
N THR A 329 -9.20 -20.86 19.79
CA THR A 329 -7.82 -20.61 19.35
C THR A 329 -7.68 -19.14 18.97
N VAL A 330 -6.67 -18.48 19.53
CA VAL A 330 -6.29 -17.10 19.19
C VAL A 330 -4.97 -17.14 18.45
N ILE A 331 -4.96 -16.63 17.23
CA ILE A 331 -3.77 -16.45 16.41
C ILE A 331 -3.47 -14.95 16.37
N ASP A 332 -2.33 -14.55 16.91
CA ASP A 332 -1.78 -13.19 16.79
C ASP A 332 -1.00 -13.11 15.48
N GLY A 333 -1.53 -12.34 14.52
CA GLY A 333 -0.94 -12.21 13.19
C GLY A 333 0.40 -11.48 13.17
N ASP A 334 0.63 -10.59 14.13
CA ASP A 334 1.85 -9.78 14.20
C ASP A 334 2.99 -10.54 14.87
N ARG A 335 2.67 -11.28 15.94
CA ARG A 335 3.64 -12.13 16.66
C ARG A 335 3.82 -13.51 16.04
N GLN A 336 2.95 -13.90 15.11
CA GLN A 336 2.90 -15.24 14.52
C GLN A 336 2.76 -16.36 15.57
N THR A 337 2.03 -16.06 16.65
CA THR A 337 1.79 -17.02 17.74
C THR A 337 0.35 -17.52 17.70
N SER A 338 0.16 -18.81 17.94
CA SER A 338 -1.16 -19.42 18.08
C SER A 338 -1.27 -20.05 19.46
N VAL A 339 -2.31 -19.69 20.21
CA VAL A 339 -2.58 -20.23 21.54
C VAL A 339 -4.02 -20.75 21.60
N THR A 340 -4.21 -21.94 22.14
CA THR A 340 -5.54 -22.52 22.36
C THR A 340 -5.94 -22.30 23.82
N PHE A 341 -7.22 -22.04 24.05
CA PHE A 341 -7.77 -21.78 25.37
C PHE A 341 -8.95 -22.72 25.61
N CYS A 342 -8.88 -23.47 26.72
CA CYS A 342 -9.85 -24.48 27.11
C CYS A 342 -10.61 -24.06 28.39
N PRO A 343 -11.84 -24.53 28.59
CA PRO A 343 -12.52 -24.45 29.88
C PRO A 343 -11.78 -25.26 30.95
N GLU A 344 -11.92 -24.88 32.21
CA GLU A 344 -11.34 -25.63 33.35
C GLU A 344 -11.80 -27.10 33.40
N ASN A 345 -13.00 -27.42 32.89
CA ASN A 345 -13.62 -28.76 32.99
C ASN A 345 -13.81 -29.48 31.63
N GLY A 346 -13.07 -29.13 30.58
CA GLY A 346 -13.21 -29.77 29.26
C GLY A 346 -14.32 -29.14 28.40
N GLU A 347 -15.24 -29.93 27.82
CA GLU A 347 -16.37 -29.39 27.03
C GLU A 347 -17.37 -28.68 27.95
N MET A 348 -17.77 -27.45 27.61
CA MET A 348 -18.67 -26.67 28.45
C MET A 348 -19.96 -26.28 27.73
N VAL A 349 -21.04 -26.16 28.49
CA VAL A 349 -22.33 -25.64 28.01
C VAL A 349 -22.49 -24.22 28.53
N LEU A 350 -22.47 -23.24 27.63
CA LEU A 350 -22.66 -21.83 27.93
C LEU A 350 -24.14 -21.45 27.73
N GLU A 351 -24.80 -21.02 28.81
CA GLU A 351 -26.16 -20.49 28.73
C GLU A 351 -26.15 -19.02 28.30
N SER A 352 -27.17 -18.61 27.54
CA SER A 352 -27.36 -17.24 27.09
C SER A 352 -27.32 -16.25 28.26
N GLY A 353 -26.53 -15.18 28.12
CA GLY A 353 -26.29 -14.16 29.14
C GLY A 353 -25.09 -14.45 30.04
N ASN A 354 -24.63 -15.70 30.12
CA ASN A 354 -23.50 -16.08 30.96
C ASN A 354 -22.16 -15.88 30.24
N THR A 355 -21.10 -15.72 31.05
CA THR A 355 -19.72 -15.57 30.56
C THR A 355 -18.88 -16.76 30.99
N ALA A 356 -18.22 -17.39 30.03
CA ALA A 356 -17.24 -18.44 30.21
C ALA A 356 -15.82 -17.88 30.23
N ARG A 357 -14.93 -18.47 31.01
CA ARG A 357 -13.50 -18.10 31.08
C ARG A 357 -12.65 -19.27 30.60
N PHE A 358 -11.62 -18.96 29.83
CA PHE A 358 -10.74 -19.94 29.22
C PHE A 358 -9.28 -19.58 29.48
N TYR A 359 -8.50 -20.61 29.79
CA TYR A 359 -7.07 -20.50 30.07
C TYR A 359 -6.27 -21.33 29.05
N PRO A 360 -5.00 -21.00 28.84
CA PRO A 360 -4.16 -21.71 27.89
C PRO A 360 -4.14 -23.23 28.12
N CYS A 361 -4.26 -23.96 27.02
CA CYS A 361 -4.08 -25.40 26.84
C CYS A 361 -3.43 -25.60 25.44
#